data_AF-A0A2B7XFK8-F1
#
_entry.id   AF-A0A2B7XFK8-F1
#
_cell.length_a   1.000
_cell.length_b   1.000
_cell.length_c   1.000
_cell.angle_alpha   90.00
_cell.angle_beta   90.00
_cell.angle_gamma   90.00
#
_symmetry.space_group_name_H-M   'P 1'
#
loop_
_entity.id
_entity.type
_entity.pdbx_description
1 polymer ?
#
loop_
_entity_poly.entity_id
_entity_poly.type
_entity_poly.pdbx_seq_one_letter_code
_entity_poly.pdbx_strand_id
1 'polypeptide(L)'
;MGRPQLYSPRQPDSPSKQLMLELARDLEQVRLHNTELKKVRAYERRSFYEKLDRLDQEKEEVHNAALTAAAAKRDALRLEAERTLQHHLLVEEEERNRKAELERQRKEKAEREKAERERREREEAARVEAEKRAQEEEKRRKAEEAEMARRAEEEEKAKQERERAAREQKQKERQRVEQEEAKAKAAAEEKRKQAEQAQAPSATTTTASSEISGAAHRTPQQIAEHQRYLELHQHLKKFRKYMVAETKTNPILKQHMGDMRRTIKKCVGQLVADDKVANRTPTNQITTVLKQALTLSEPSVDIRQFLAFPPTQLTTAPESQTKAPALLIYLLNIFSKAIIAQLIAEAGITPKYAEPLGVLTAQIFSMDAFLYNGISLIDILFAKYHALCPVLWGFYGNEQTASGKITIGWWRDEAGNNGKFVSPQTHEERMIGLGAGFAAISLRNFSKTPRRNPVPNTHFWRAVATIVNTPAQEVQDTHFIVLSALLRHSAPRIVGFWGDAGLALLRRAIVEFPAATGEGRKGAARATVEILREVFVRERCILL
;
A
#
# COMPACT_ATOMS: atom_id res chain seq x y z
N MET A 1 18.17 133.84 -59.04
CA MET A 1 19.56 133.96 -58.54
C MET A 1 19.94 132.66 -57.83
N GLY A 2 20.95 131.96 -58.33
CA GLY A 2 21.78 131.01 -57.57
C GLY A 2 21.21 129.62 -57.22
N ARG A 3 21.50 128.61 -58.06
CA ARG A 3 21.92 127.31 -57.53
C ARG A 3 23.30 127.49 -56.86
N PRO A 4 23.62 126.64 -55.87
CA PRO A 4 24.74 125.74 -56.11
C PRO A 4 24.34 124.28 -55.91
N GLN A 5 24.88 123.45 -56.80
CA GLN A 5 24.84 122.00 -56.77
C GLN A 5 25.49 121.47 -55.49
N LEU A 6 24.77 120.63 -54.75
CA LEU A 6 25.39 119.64 -53.88
C LEU A 6 25.36 118.30 -54.60
N TYR A 7 26.55 117.80 -54.81
CA TYR A 7 26.90 116.53 -55.41
C TYR A 7 26.12 115.38 -54.75
N SER A 8 25.48 114.58 -55.60
CA SER A 8 25.14 113.21 -55.29
C SER A 8 26.44 112.41 -55.00
N PRO A 9 26.38 111.43 -54.10
CA PRO A 9 26.53 110.09 -54.62
C PRO A 9 25.31 109.24 -54.25
N ARG A 10 24.37 109.14 -55.18
CA ARG A 10 23.64 107.91 -55.43
C ARG A 10 24.70 106.84 -55.73
N GLN A 11 24.89 105.92 -54.79
CA GLN A 11 25.07 104.54 -55.20
C GLN A 11 23.77 103.79 -54.90
N PRO A 12 23.31 102.98 -55.86
CA PRO A 12 21.98 102.39 -55.87
C PRO A 12 21.86 101.34 -54.77
N ASP A 13 20.68 101.23 -54.16
CA ASP A 13 20.25 99.99 -53.53
C ASP A 13 20.30 98.91 -54.60
N SER A 14 21.43 98.21 -54.67
CA SER A 14 21.58 97.05 -55.54
C SER A 14 20.55 96.02 -55.07
N PRO A 15 19.74 95.45 -55.98
CA PRO A 15 18.84 94.34 -55.65
C PRO A 15 19.56 93.22 -54.87
N SER A 16 20.86 93.05 -55.11
CA SER A 16 21.72 92.10 -54.40
C SER A 16 21.86 92.41 -52.90
N LYS A 17 21.88 93.69 -52.47
CA LYS A 17 21.96 94.05 -51.04
C LYS A 17 20.63 93.82 -50.31
N GLN A 18 19.49 94.10 -50.95
CA GLN A 18 18.18 93.78 -50.41
C GLN A 18 17.99 92.27 -50.27
N LEU A 19 18.36 91.49 -51.30
CA LEU A 19 18.38 90.03 -51.24
C LEU A 19 19.28 89.49 -50.11
N MET A 20 20.43 90.11 -49.85
CA MET A 20 21.30 89.72 -48.74
C MET A 20 20.70 90.03 -47.36
N LEU A 21 19.95 91.14 -47.23
CA LEU A 21 19.24 91.48 -45.99
C LEU A 21 18.04 90.56 -45.74
N GLU A 22 17.28 90.24 -46.79
CA GLU A 22 16.18 89.27 -46.72
C GLU A 22 16.71 87.88 -46.38
N LEU A 23 17.78 87.42 -47.04
CA LEU A 23 18.43 86.15 -46.71
C LEU A 23 18.96 86.12 -45.28
N ALA A 24 19.53 87.23 -44.77
CA ALA A 24 19.99 87.30 -43.38
C ALA A 24 18.82 87.18 -42.39
N ARG A 25 17.68 87.82 -42.70
CA ARG A 25 16.45 87.74 -41.89
C ARG A 25 15.84 86.34 -41.92
N ASP A 26 15.80 85.69 -43.08
CA ASP A 26 15.31 84.32 -43.23
C ASP A 26 16.20 83.32 -42.47
N LEU A 27 17.53 83.49 -42.54
CA LEU A 27 18.47 82.67 -41.77
C LEU A 27 18.32 82.88 -40.26
N GLU A 28 18.02 84.10 -39.81
CA GLU A 28 17.73 84.40 -38.41
C GLU A 28 16.41 83.75 -37.96
N GLN A 29 15.37 83.81 -38.79
CA GLN A 29 14.09 83.14 -38.52
C GLN A 29 14.25 81.61 -38.46
N VAL A 30 15.06 81.02 -39.34
CA VAL A 30 15.39 79.58 -39.30
C VAL A 30 16.18 79.24 -38.04
N ARG A 31 17.09 80.10 -37.58
CA ARG A 31 17.81 79.91 -36.31
C ARG A 31 16.87 79.95 -35.12
N LEU A 32 15.96 80.93 -35.06
CA LEU A 32 14.95 81.04 -34.01
C LEU A 32 14.05 79.81 -33.98
N HIS A 33 13.51 79.41 -35.13
CA HIS A 33 12.69 78.20 -35.24
C HIS A 33 13.43 76.93 -34.79
N ASN A 34 14.71 76.79 -35.16
CA ASN A 34 15.55 75.68 -34.69
C ASN A 34 15.78 75.71 -33.16
N THR A 35 15.93 76.89 -32.56
CA THR A 35 16.06 77.00 -31.10
C THR A 35 14.76 76.68 -30.36
N GLU A 36 13.62 77.08 -30.90
CA GLU A 36 12.29 76.73 -30.36
C GLU A 36 12.02 75.23 -30.47
N LEU A 37 12.30 74.62 -31.64
CA LEU A 37 12.18 73.17 -31.83
C LEU A 37 13.07 72.39 -30.84
N LYS A 38 14.28 72.88 -30.55
CA LYS A 38 15.15 72.26 -29.53
C LYS A 38 14.53 72.33 -28.14
N LYS A 39 13.90 73.46 -27.78
CA LYS A 39 13.19 73.63 -26.49
C LYS A 39 11.97 72.72 -26.39
N VAL A 40 11.16 72.63 -27.45
CA VAL A 40 10.00 71.72 -27.51
C VAL A 40 10.44 70.27 -27.33
N ARG A 41 11.45 69.82 -28.08
CA ARG A 41 11.99 68.45 -27.93
C ARG A 41 12.60 68.17 -26.55
N ALA A 42 13.13 69.20 -25.88
CA ALA A 42 13.64 69.04 -24.51
C ALA A 42 12.48 68.92 -23.51
N TYR A 43 11.43 69.73 -23.68
CA TYR A 43 10.21 69.65 -22.88
C TYR A 43 9.47 68.33 -23.07
N GLU A 44 9.30 67.87 -24.31
CA GLU A 44 8.68 66.57 -24.63
C GLU A 44 9.43 65.41 -23.99
N ARG A 45 10.77 65.42 -24.07
CA ARG A 45 11.60 64.41 -23.40
C ARG A 45 11.41 64.45 -21.89
N ARG A 46 11.45 65.63 -21.27
CA ARG A 46 11.25 65.77 -19.82
C ARG A 46 9.86 65.27 -19.40
N SER A 47 8.80 65.68 -20.11
CA SER A 47 7.43 65.24 -19.83
C SER A 47 7.25 63.73 -20.04
N PHE A 48 7.93 63.14 -21.03
CA PHE A 48 7.92 61.70 -21.24
C PHE A 48 8.55 60.94 -20.06
N TYR A 49 9.74 61.35 -19.60
CA TYR A 49 10.40 60.71 -18.46
C TYR A 49 9.61 60.92 -17.15
N GLU A 50 9.08 62.11 -16.90
CA GLU A 50 8.23 62.37 -15.72
C GLU A 50 6.97 61.49 -15.71
N LYS A 51 6.37 61.21 -16.88
CA LYS A 51 5.24 60.27 -16.99
C LYS A 51 5.67 58.83 -16.73
N LEU A 52 6.85 58.44 -17.22
CA LEU A 52 7.38 57.09 -17.01
C LEU A 52 7.68 56.85 -15.53
N ASP A 53 8.34 57.81 -14.88
CA ASP A 53 8.67 57.75 -13.45
C ASP A 53 7.39 57.63 -12.58
N ARG A 54 6.33 58.37 -12.92
CA ARG A 54 5.03 58.24 -12.24
C ARG A 54 4.42 56.85 -12.40
N LEU A 55 4.43 56.31 -13.62
CA LEU A 55 3.89 54.97 -13.87
C LEU A 55 4.69 53.87 -13.15
N ASP A 56 6.00 54.04 -13.04
CA ASP A 56 6.85 53.10 -12.32
C ASP A 56 6.63 53.18 -10.81
N GLN A 57 6.45 54.38 -10.25
CA GLN A 57 6.06 54.57 -8.84
C GLN A 57 4.70 53.92 -8.53
N GLU A 58 3.67 54.17 -9.36
CA GLU A 58 2.34 53.56 -9.18
C GLU A 58 2.40 52.02 -9.23
N LYS A 59 3.20 51.45 -10.14
CA LYS A 59 3.39 50.00 -10.21
C LYS A 59 4.15 49.44 -9.00
N GLU A 60 5.17 50.15 -8.54
CA GLU A 60 5.94 49.76 -7.36
C GLU A 60 5.05 49.76 -6.11
N GLU A 61 4.19 50.77 -5.95
CA GLU A 61 3.21 50.83 -4.86
C GLU A 61 2.23 49.64 -4.89
N VAL A 62 1.69 49.30 -6.06
CA VAL A 62 0.80 48.14 -6.22
C VAL A 62 1.52 46.84 -5.91
N HIS A 63 2.77 46.68 -6.37
CA HIS A 63 3.57 45.49 -6.10
C HIS A 63 3.91 45.37 -4.61
N ASN A 64 4.31 46.46 -3.97
CA ASN A 64 4.59 46.51 -2.54
C ASN A 64 3.34 46.20 -1.72
N ALA A 65 2.18 46.76 -2.08
CA ALA A 65 0.90 46.44 -1.44
C ALA A 65 0.54 44.95 -1.59
N ALA A 66 0.79 44.36 -2.76
CA ALA A 66 0.57 42.92 -2.98
C ALA A 66 1.51 42.05 -2.13
N LEU A 67 2.78 42.43 -2.00
CA LEU A 67 3.74 41.74 -1.12
C LEU A 67 3.33 41.84 0.35
N THR A 68 2.91 43.01 0.82
CA THR A 68 2.42 43.21 2.20
C THR A 68 1.16 42.37 2.45
N ALA A 69 0.22 42.33 1.51
CA ALA A 69 -0.98 41.51 1.63
C ALA A 69 -0.66 40.01 1.64
N ALA A 70 0.31 39.56 0.85
CA ALA A 70 0.78 38.17 0.86
C ALA A 70 1.47 37.81 2.18
N ALA A 71 2.30 38.71 2.72
CA ALA A 71 2.93 38.53 4.03
C ALA A 71 1.89 38.41 5.14
N ALA A 72 0.88 39.30 5.16
CA ALA A 72 -0.21 39.27 6.14
C ALA A 72 -1.01 37.95 6.07
N LYS A 73 -1.30 37.44 4.86
CA LYS A 73 -1.96 36.13 4.70
C LYS A 73 -1.12 34.98 5.23
N ARG A 74 0.20 34.99 4.98
CA ARG A 74 1.12 33.97 5.47
C ARG A 74 1.15 33.95 7.00
N ASP A 75 1.19 35.13 7.62
CA ASP A 75 1.24 35.25 9.08
C ASP A 75 -0.09 34.82 9.72
N ALA A 76 -1.23 35.14 9.10
CA ALA A 76 -2.54 34.64 9.53
C ALA A 76 -2.62 33.10 9.48
N LEU A 77 -2.18 32.49 8.38
CA LEU A 77 -2.12 31.03 8.24
C LEU A 77 -1.18 30.38 9.25
N ARG A 78 -0.04 31.03 9.53
CA ARG A 78 0.90 30.56 10.56
C ARG A 78 0.24 30.54 11.94
N LEU A 79 -0.46 31.61 12.32
CA LEU A 79 -1.17 31.69 13.60
C LEU A 79 -2.29 30.64 13.70
N GLU A 80 -3.02 30.37 12.62
CA GLU A 80 -4.03 29.32 12.57
C GLU A 80 -3.42 27.92 12.72
N ALA A 81 -2.29 27.67 12.05
CA ALA A 81 -1.54 26.42 12.18
C ALA A 81 -0.99 26.24 13.61
N GLU A 82 -0.46 27.30 14.22
CA GLU A 82 0.02 27.28 15.61
C GLU A 82 -1.11 26.97 16.60
N ARG A 83 -2.30 27.56 16.43
CA ARG A 83 -3.48 27.24 17.25
C ARG A 83 -3.93 25.79 17.09
N THR A 84 -3.96 25.31 15.85
CA THR A 84 -4.34 23.92 15.54
C THR A 84 -3.36 22.93 16.15
N LEU A 85 -2.06 23.22 16.08
CA LEU A 85 -1.02 22.43 16.71
C LEU A 85 -1.17 22.41 18.24
N GLN A 86 -1.39 23.57 18.86
CA GLN A 86 -1.63 23.66 20.31
C GLN A 86 -2.83 22.82 20.75
N HIS A 87 -3.94 22.90 20.00
CA HIS A 87 -5.11 22.07 20.27
C HIS A 87 -4.81 20.57 20.15
N HIS A 88 -4.08 20.16 19.12
CA HIS A 88 -3.67 18.76 18.94
C HIS A 88 -2.76 18.26 20.08
N LEU A 89 -1.82 19.10 20.54
CA LEU A 89 -0.94 18.76 21.67
C LEU A 89 -1.72 18.57 22.96
N LEU A 90 -2.71 19.42 23.25
CA LEU A 90 -3.58 19.27 24.42
C LEU A 90 -4.38 17.95 24.36
N VAL A 91 -4.95 17.63 23.21
CA VAL A 91 -5.68 16.37 23.00
C VAL A 91 -4.76 15.16 23.19
N GLU A 92 -3.52 15.22 22.66
CA GLU A 92 -2.55 14.14 22.87
C GLU A 92 -2.16 13.97 24.34
N GLU A 93 -1.97 15.06 25.08
CA GLU A 93 -1.66 15.00 26.51
C GLU A 93 -2.82 14.41 27.32
N GLU A 94 -4.06 14.80 27.02
CA GLU A 94 -5.25 14.20 27.63
C GLU A 94 -5.35 12.69 27.32
N GLU A 95 -5.08 12.28 26.09
CA GLU A 95 -5.05 10.86 25.72
C GLU A 95 -3.96 10.08 26.46
N ARG A 96 -2.75 10.65 26.57
CA ARG A 96 -1.64 10.04 27.32
C ARG A 96 -2.01 9.87 28.79
N ASN A 97 -2.63 10.88 29.40
CA ASN A 97 -3.10 10.83 30.78
C ASN A 97 -4.17 9.76 30.97
N ARG A 98 -5.16 9.68 30.07
CA ARG A 98 -6.19 8.62 30.10
C ARG A 98 -5.60 7.22 29.95
N LYS A 99 -4.62 7.03 29.06
CA LYS A 99 -3.92 5.75 28.87
C LYS A 99 -3.11 5.36 30.11
N ALA A 100 -2.41 6.31 30.73
CA ALA A 100 -1.64 6.08 31.95
C ALA A 100 -2.54 5.73 33.14
N GLU A 101 -3.71 6.38 33.27
CA GLU A 101 -4.69 6.08 34.31
C GLU A 101 -5.29 4.68 34.13
N LEU A 102 -5.66 4.31 32.89
CA LEU A 102 -6.13 2.95 32.57
C LEU A 102 -5.06 1.89 32.86
N GLU A 103 -3.78 2.18 32.60
CA GLU A 103 -2.69 1.27 32.90
C GLU A 103 -2.49 1.10 34.42
N ARG A 104 -2.59 2.19 35.20
CA ARG A 104 -2.56 2.14 36.67
C ARG A 104 -3.71 1.30 37.22
N GLN A 105 -4.93 1.52 36.74
CA GLN A 105 -6.10 0.73 37.16
C GLN A 105 -5.97 -0.75 36.79
N ARG A 106 -5.34 -1.08 35.65
CA ARG A 106 -5.06 -2.47 35.26
C ARG A 106 -4.02 -3.13 36.18
N LYS A 107 -2.94 -2.41 36.52
CA LYS A 107 -1.92 -2.91 37.46
C LYS A 107 -2.52 -3.15 38.84
N GLU A 108 -3.31 -2.21 39.34
CA GLU A 108 -3.98 -2.35 40.63
C GLU A 108 -4.97 -3.53 40.66
N LYS A 109 -5.75 -3.74 39.59
CA LYS A 109 -6.63 -4.92 39.48
C LYS A 109 -5.84 -6.23 39.43
N ALA A 110 -4.72 -6.27 38.69
CA ALA A 110 -3.87 -7.44 38.60
C ALA A 110 -3.19 -7.77 39.95
N GLU A 111 -2.76 -6.77 40.70
CA GLU A 111 -2.19 -6.95 42.05
C GLU A 111 -3.25 -7.46 43.04
N ARG A 112 -4.48 -6.91 43.00
CA ARG A 112 -5.60 -7.41 43.82
C ARG A 112 -5.96 -8.85 43.48
N GLU A 113 -6.03 -9.21 42.20
CA GLU A 113 -6.32 -10.57 41.76
C GLU A 113 -5.21 -11.55 42.16
N LYS A 114 -3.95 -11.13 42.08
CA LYS A 114 -2.81 -11.95 42.53
C LYS A 114 -2.85 -12.17 44.05
N ALA A 115 -3.13 -11.13 44.84
CA ALA A 115 -3.29 -11.24 46.28
C ALA A 115 -4.46 -12.15 46.68
N GLU A 116 -5.59 -12.09 45.96
CA GLU A 116 -6.73 -12.96 46.19
C GLU A 116 -6.42 -14.43 45.84
N ARG A 117 -5.71 -14.67 44.73
CA ARG A 117 -5.24 -16.02 44.36
C ARG A 117 -4.28 -16.59 45.39
N GLU A 118 -3.28 -15.81 45.82
CA GLU A 118 -2.35 -16.25 46.87
C GLU A 118 -3.07 -16.55 48.20
N ARG A 119 -4.14 -15.81 48.53
CA ARG A 119 -4.96 -16.10 49.71
C ARG A 119 -5.73 -17.42 49.55
N ARG A 120 -6.35 -17.65 48.39
CA ARG A 120 -7.08 -18.91 48.10
C ARG A 120 -6.14 -20.12 48.11
N GLU A 121 -4.95 -20.00 47.54
CA GLU A 121 -3.94 -21.07 47.56
C GLU A 121 -3.48 -21.40 48.99
N ARG A 122 -3.30 -20.40 49.85
CA ARG A 122 -2.99 -20.63 51.28
C ARG A 122 -4.14 -21.31 52.03
N GLU A 123 -5.37 -20.91 51.77
CA GLU A 123 -6.56 -21.53 52.37
C GLU A 123 -6.74 -22.99 51.89
N GLU A 124 -6.52 -23.28 50.61
CA GLU A 124 -6.56 -24.66 50.07
C GLU A 124 -5.40 -25.52 50.58
N ALA A 125 -4.19 -24.99 50.64
CA ALA A 125 -3.02 -25.69 51.20
C ALA A 125 -3.25 -26.07 52.67
N ALA A 126 -3.82 -25.16 53.47
CA ALA A 126 -4.17 -25.43 54.87
C ALA A 126 -5.24 -26.52 55.00
N ARG A 127 -6.23 -26.57 54.10
CA ARG A 127 -7.25 -27.63 54.07
C ARG A 127 -6.66 -28.99 53.73
N VAL A 128 -5.79 -29.06 52.72
CA VAL A 128 -5.12 -30.31 52.32
C VAL A 128 -4.19 -30.81 53.42
N GLU A 129 -3.49 -29.92 54.12
CA GLU A 129 -2.63 -30.30 55.25
C GLU A 129 -3.45 -30.81 56.45
N ALA A 130 -4.58 -30.17 56.76
CA ALA A 130 -5.49 -30.64 57.80
C ALA A 130 -6.10 -32.01 57.48
N GLU A 131 -6.49 -32.24 56.21
CA GLU A 131 -7.02 -33.53 55.76
C GLU A 131 -5.97 -34.65 55.84
N LYS A 132 -4.72 -34.36 55.45
CA LYS A 132 -3.61 -35.32 55.58
C LYS A 132 -3.33 -35.69 57.04
N ARG A 133 -3.33 -34.70 57.95
CA ARG A 133 -3.15 -34.94 59.39
C ARG A 133 -4.29 -35.79 59.97
N ALA A 134 -5.54 -35.54 59.57
CA ALA A 134 -6.68 -36.34 59.99
C ALA A 134 -6.60 -37.80 59.48
N GLN A 135 -6.20 -38.00 58.22
CA GLN A 135 -6.02 -39.34 57.65
C GLN A 135 -4.86 -40.11 58.31
N GLU A 136 -3.79 -39.42 58.69
CA GLU A 136 -2.66 -40.03 59.40
C GLU A 136 -3.03 -40.44 60.84
N GLU A 137 -3.79 -39.59 61.53
CA GLU A 137 -4.31 -39.90 62.87
C GLU A 137 -5.32 -41.07 62.83
N GLU A 138 -6.20 -41.13 61.83
CA GLU A 138 -7.13 -42.25 61.65
C GLU A 138 -6.40 -43.57 61.34
N LYS A 139 -5.34 -43.52 60.51
CA LYS A 139 -4.49 -44.69 60.25
C LYS A 139 -3.76 -45.16 61.51
N ARG A 140 -3.31 -44.23 62.36
CA ARG A 140 -2.64 -44.59 63.62
C ARG A 140 -3.60 -45.25 64.60
N ARG A 141 -4.83 -44.72 64.73
CA ARG A 141 -5.88 -45.35 65.55
C ARG A 141 -6.28 -46.74 65.04
N LYS A 142 -6.43 -46.92 63.72
CA LYS A 142 -6.70 -48.23 63.11
C LYS A 142 -5.55 -49.23 63.30
N ALA A 143 -4.30 -48.76 63.29
CA ALA A 143 -3.13 -49.61 63.57
C ALA A 143 -3.05 -50.02 65.05
N GLU A 144 -3.33 -49.10 65.97
CA GLU A 144 -3.40 -49.37 67.42
C GLU A 144 -4.56 -50.35 67.76
N GLU A 145 -5.73 -50.19 67.13
CA GLU A 145 -6.85 -51.14 67.27
C GLU A 145 -6.53 -52.52 66.67
N ALA A 146 -5.84 -52.57 65.53
CA ALA A 146 -5.41 -53.83 64.93
C ALA A 146 -4.33 -54.55 65.77
N GLU A 147 -3.44 -53.82 66.43
CA GLU A 147 -2.45 -54.39 67.35
C GLU A 147 -3.12 -54.97 68.60
N MET A 148 -4.10 -54.25 69.17
CA MET A 148 -4.90 -54.73 70.29
C MET A 148 -5.74 -55.96 69.92
N ALA A 149 -6.32 -55.99 68.71
CA ALA A 149 -7.05 -57.15 68.20
C ALA A 149 -6.12 -58.37 67.98
N ARG A 150 -4.89 -58.17 67.49
CA ARG A 150 -3.91 -59.26 67.34
C ARG A 150 -3.45 -59.83 68.69
N ARG A 151 -3.27 -58.98 69.70
CA ARG A 151 -2.95 -59.42 71.07
C ARG A 151 -4.11 -60.18 71.72
N ALA A 152 -5.35 -59.75 71.48
CA ALA A 152 -6.55 -60.48 71.95
C ALA A 152 -6.71 -61.83 71.22
N GLU A 153 -6.44 -61.91 69.92
CA GLU A 153 -6.45 -63.17 69.17
C GLU A 153 -5.33 -64.13 69.60
N GLU A 154 -4.15 -63.63 69.98
CA GLU A 154 -3.06 -64.47 70.51
C GLU A 154 -3.38 -65.02 71.91
N GLU A 155 -4.03 -64.25 72.79
CA GLU A 155 -4.53 -64.75 74.08
C GLU A 155 -5.69 -65.75 73.94
N GLU A 156 -6.57 -65.55 72.95
CA GLU A 156 -7.68 -66.48 72.68
C GLU A 156 -7.18 -67.79 72.06
N LYS A 157 -6.20 -67.73 71.14
CA LYS A 157 -5.53 -68.92 70.58
C LYS A 157 -4.77 -69.70 71.65
N ALA A 158 -4.11 -69.04 72.61
CA ALA A 158 -3.43 -69.70 73.73
C ALA A 158 -4.40 -70.40 74.72
N LYS A 159 -5.63 -69.88 74.87
CA LYS A 159 -6.70 -70.55 75.64
C LYS A 159 -7.33 -71.72 74.88
N GLN A 160 -7.52 -71.58 73.56
CA GLN A 160 -8.06 -72.64 72.71
C GLN A 160 -7.08 -73.81 72.46
N GLU A 161 -5.76 -73.57 72.51
CA GLU A 161 -4.73 -74.63 72.44
C GLU A 161 -4.68 -75.51 73.72
N ARG A 162 -4.93 -74.91 74.89
CA ARG A 162 -5.10 -75.64 76.16
C ARG A 162 -6.39 -76.46 76.23
N GLU A 163 -7.44 -76.04 75.52
CA GLU A 163 -8.73 -76.75 75.45
C GLU A 163 -8.75 -77.84 74.36
N ARG A 164 -7.96 -77.69 73.28
CA ARG A 164 -7.76 -78.72 72.23
C ARG A 164 -6.90 -79.90 72.70
N ALA A 165 -5.89 -79.68 73.55
CA ALA A 165 -5.11 -80.77 74.16
C ALA A 165 -5.94 -81.72 75.05
N ALA A 166 -7.07 -81.26 75.61
CA ALA A 166 -7.99 -82.06 76.42
C ALA A 166 -9.07 -82.80 75.61
N ARG A 167 -9.35 -82.39 74.37
CA ARG A 167 -10.30 -83.05 73.46
C ARG A 167 -9.64 -84.01 72.47
N GLU A 168 -8.35 -83.85 72.18
CA GLU A 168 -7.57 -84.73 71.29
C GLU A 168 -7.20 -86.12 71.87
N GLN A 169 -7.43 -86.36 73.17
CA GLN A 169 -7.37 -87.71 73.75
C GLN A 169 -8.66 -88.53 73.54
N LYS A 170 -9.80 -87.89 73.22
CA LYS A 170 -11.10 -88.57 73.04
C LYS A 170 -11.49 -88.82 71.58
N GLN A 171 -10.76 -88.29 70.62
CA GLN A 171 -11.06 -88.41 69.18
C GLN A 171 -10.07 -89.29 68.40
N LYS A 172 -9.06 -89.88 69.06
CA LYS A 172 -8.12 -90.83 68.43
C LYS A 172 -8.67 -92.26 68.22
N GLU A 173 -9.91 -92.54 68.60
CA GLU A 173 -10.51 -93.88 68.47
C GLU A 173 -11.72 -93.95 67.53
N ARG A 174 -12.13 -92.83 66.93
CA ARG A 174 -13.00 -92.83 65.75
C ARG A 174 -12.14 -92.45 64.56
N GLN A 175 -11.19 -93.32 64.26
CA GLN A 175 -11.33 -94.23 63.13
C GLN A 175 -11.52 -93.42 61.85
N ARG A 176 -10.51 -93.41 60.99
CA ARG A 176 -10.08 -94.64 60.26
C ARG A 176 -11.29 -95.38 59.68
N VAL A 177 -12.21 -94.66 59.08
CA VAL A 177 -13.01 -95.14 57.96
C VAL A 177 -13.26 -93.89 57.11
N GLU A 178 -13.07 -94.00 55.80
CA GLU A 178 -13.31 -92.96 54.77
C GLU A 178 -12.32 -91.77 54.79
N GLN A 179 -11.12 -91.80 54.21
CA GLN A 179 -10.57 -92.60 53.11
C GLN A 179 -11.55 -92.88 51.97
N GLU A 180 -11.82 -91.84 51.17
CA GLU A 180 -12.32 -91.83 49.79
C GLU A 180 -13.09 -90.51 49.65
N GLU A 181 -12.79 -89.56 48.77
CA GLU A 181 -12.13 -89.55 47.47
C GLU A 181 -11.54 -88.13 47.31
N ALA A 182 -10.24 -88.02 47.07
CA ALA A 182 -9.73 -87.79 45.71
C ALA A 182 -10.26 -86.50 45.08
N LYS A 183 -9.50 -85.40 45.19
CA LYS A 183 -8.49 -84.99 44.19
C LYS A 183 -9.09 -84.63 42.84
N ALA A 184 -8.90 -83.35 42.48
CA ALA A 184 -8.62 -82.77 41.16
C ALA A 184 -9.55 -81.57 40.88
N LYS A 185 -9.16 -80.43 40.32
CA LYS A 185 -7.94 -79.83 39.72
C LYS A 185 -8.35 -78.34 39.50
N ALA A 186 -7.53 -77.31 39.77
CA ALA A 186 -6.53 -76.71 38.88
C ALA A 186 -7.00 -76.55 37.41
N ALA A 187 -6.79 -75.48 36.65
CA ALA A 187 -6.21 -74.15 36.80
C ALA A 187 -6.37 -73.40 35.46
N ALA A 188 -6.28 -72.06 35.48
CA ALA A 188 -5.67 -71.14 34.49
C ALA A 188 -6.20 -71.13 33.02
N GLU A 189 -6.71 -70.03 32.45
CA GLU A 189 -6.09 -68.70 32.12
C GLU A 189 -5.16 -68.72 30.89
N GLU A 190 -5.57 -68.09 29.76
CA GLU A 190 -4.88 -66.99 29.05
C GLU A 190 -5.31 -66.74 27.58
N LYS A 191 -5.80 -65.51 27.33
CA LYS A 191 -5.47 -64.48 26.29
C LYS A 191 -5.30 -64.79 24.77
N ARG A 192 -5.96 -63.95 23.92
CA ARG A 192 -5.42 -62.78 23.11
C ARG A 192 -6.40 -62.32 21.98
N LYS A 193 -6.75 -61.01 21.91
CA LYS A 193 -6.51 -59.94 20.87
C LYS A 193 -7.00 -60.23 19.42
N GLN A 194 -7.59 -59.35 18.56
CA GLN A 194 -7.51 -57.89 18.29
C GLN A 194 -8.53 -57.45 17.17
N ALA A 195 -8.62 -56.12 16.86
CA ALA A 195 -9.17 -55.39 15.66
C ALA A 195 -10.47 -54.54 15.89
N GLU A 196 -10.42 -53.19 15.89
CA GLU A 196 -10.72 -52.19 14.79
C GLU A 196 -12.23 -51.92 14.58
N GLN A 197 -12.82 -50.75 14.29
CA GLN A 197 -12.45 -49.32 14.18
C GLN A 197 -13.76 -48.48 14.07
N ALA A 198 -13.69 -47.20 14.45
CA ALA A 198 -14.43 -46.03 13.93
C ALA A 198 -15.97 -45.87 14.08
N GLN A 199 -16.39 -44.81 14.79
CA GLN A 199 -17.54 -43.96 14.43
C GLN A 199 -17.42 -42.57 15.08
N ALA A 200 -17.56 -41.52 14.27
CA ALA A 200 -17.68 -40.12 14.66
C ALA A 200 -18.99 -39.55 14.09
N PRO A 201 -19.65 -38.56 14.73
CA PRO A 201 -20.81 -37.89 14.17
C PRO A 201 -20.43 -36.68 13.32
N SER A 202 -21.17 -36.51 12.22
CA SER A 202 -21.03 -35.50 11.17
C SER A 202 -21.54 -34.14 11.62
N ALA A 203 -20.75 -33.09 11.37
CA ALA A 203 -21.14 -31.68 11.43
C ALA A 203 -21.51 -31.19 10.03
N THR A 204 -22.75 -30.71 9.89
CA THR A 204 -23.29 -30.12 8.66
C THR A 204 -22.58 -28.80 8.36
N THR A 205 -21.76 -28.79 7.31
CA THR A 205 -21.14 -27.57 6.78
C THR A 205 -21.83 -27.19 5.49
N THR A 206 -22.68 -26.17 5.54
CA THR A 206 -23.30 -25.53 4.37
C THR A 206 -22.22 -24.68 3.67
N THR A 207 -21.71 -25.16 2.55
CA THR A 207 -20.84 -24.38 1.64
C THR A 207 -21.70 -23.37 0.89
N ALA A 208 -21.79 -22.15 1.42
CA ALA A 208 -22.22 -20.98 0.66
C ALA A 208 -21.11 -20.60 -0.33
N SER A 209 -21.33 -20.88 -1.62
CA SER A 209 -20.57 -20.28 -2.71
C SER A 209 -20.76 -18.76 -2.67
N SER A 210 -19.74 -18.03 -2.28
CA SER A 210 -19.73 -16.57 -2.40
C SER A 210 -19.79 -16.20 -3.88
N GLU A 211 -20.94 -15.74 -4.35
CA GLU A 211 -21.07 -15.14 -5.67
C GLU A 211 -20.17 -13.89 -5.74
N ILE A 212 -19.06 -14.00 -6.47
CA ILE A 212 -18.24 -12.85 -6.85
C ILE A 212 -19.07 -12.07 -7.88
N SER A 213 -19.73 -10.99 -7.46
CA SER A 213 -20.40 -10.09 -8.40
C SER A 213 -19.40 -9.59 -9.47
N GLY A 214 -19.85 -9.34 -10.69
CA GLY A 214 -18.95 -9.04 -11.82
C GLY A 214 -18.20 -10.24 -12.42
N ALA A 215 -17.99 -11.37 -11.71
CA ALA A 215 -17.43 -12.59 -12.29
C ALA A 215 -18.39 -13.27 -13.28
N ALA A 216 -19.71 -13.09 -13.10
CA ALA A 216 -20.73 -13.60 -14.01
C ALA A 216 -20.59 -13.03 -15.44
N HIS A 217 -20.02 -11.82 -15.58
CA HIS A 217 -19.78 -11.16 -16.87
C HIS A 217 -18.39 -11.46 -17.45
N ARG A 218 -17.65 -12.42 -16.87
CA ARG A 218 -16.29 -12.77 -17.27
C ARG A 218 -16.23 -14.14 -17.89
N THR A 219 -15.34 -14.29 -18.86
CA THR A 219 -15.09 -15.60 -19.46
C THR A 219 -14.41 -16.51 -18.42
N PRO A 220 -14.60 -17.84 -18.49
CA PRO A 220 -13.90 -18.77 -17.60
C PRO A 220 -12.38 -18.59 -17.61
N GLN A 221 -11.82 -18.22 -18.77
CA GLN A 221 -10.40 -17.90 -18.92
C GLN A 221 -9.96 -16.67 -18.11
N GLN A 222 -10.76 -15.60 -18.09
CA GLN A 222 -10.47 -14.39 -17.32
C GLN A 222 -10.52 -14.65 -15.81
N ILE A 223 -11.47 -15.47 -15.37
CA ILE A 223 -11.60 -15.89 -13.97
C ILE A 223 -10.37 -16.72 -13.57
N ALA A 224 -9.99 -17.71 -14.39
CA ALA A 224 -8.80 -18.52 -14.16
C ALA A 224 -7.52 -17.68 -14.14
N GLU A 225 -7.41 -16.68 -15.02
CA GLU A 225 -6.29 -15.75 -15.05
C GLU A 225 -6.18 -14.95 -13.76
N HIS A 226 -7.28 -14.36 -13.30
CA HIS A 226 -7.30 -13.63 -12.05
C HIS A 226 -6.92 -14.51 -10.85
N GLN A 227 -7.51 -15.70 -10.77
CA GLN A 227 -7.22 -16.66 -9.71
C GLN A 227 -5.75 -17.07 -9.70
N ARG A 228 -5.15 -17.29 -10.87
CA ARG A 228 -3.73 -17.61 -11.01
C ARG A 228 -2.83 -16.50 -10.47
N TYR A 229 -3.17 -15.24 -10.73
CA TYR A 229 -2.44 -14.10 -10.17
C TYR A 229 -2.61 -13.98 -8.64
N LEU A 230 -3.78 -14.31 -8.09
CA LEU A 230 -4.00 -14.36 -6.64
C LEU A 230 -3.19 -15.47 -5.96
N GLU A 231 -3.11 -16.65 -6.58
CA GLU A 231 -2.24 -17.75 -6.14
C GLU A 231 -0.76 -17.33 -6.15
N LEU A 232 -0.32 -16.71 -7.25
CA LEU A 232 1.04 -16.16 -7.36
C LEU A 232 1.30 -15.13 -6.25
N HIS A 233 0.33 -14.27 -5.94
CA HIS A 233 0.45 -13.31 -4.84
C HIS A 233 0.62 -13.99 -3.47
N GLN A 234 -0.12 -15.07 -3.21
CA GLN A 234 0.04 -15.88 -2.00
C GLN A 234 1.40 -16.61 -1.98
N HIS A 235 1.82 -17.18 -3.10
CA HIS A 235 3.13 -17.81 -3.24
C HIS A 235 4.26 -16.80 -2.94
N LEU A 236 4.19 -15.59 -3.50
CA LEU A 236 5.13 -14.50 -3.20
C LEU A 236 5.15 -14.08 -1.72
N LYS A 237 4.05 -14.26 -0.97
CA LYS A 237 4.03 -14.06 0.49
C LYS A 237 4.80 -15.18 1.21
N LYS A 238 4.55 -16.44 0.84
CA LYS A 238 5.27 -17.62 1.37
C LYS A 238 6.76 -17.52 1.07
N PHE A 239 7.12 -17.18 -0.17
CA PHE A 239 8.50 -17.02 -0.60
C PHE A 239 9.28 -15.96 0.20
N ARG A 240 8.67 -14.84 0.59
CA ARG A 240 9.34 -13.87 1.48
C ARG A 240 9.62 -14.44 2.86
N LYS A 241 8.69 -15.24 3.42
CA LYS A 241 8.92 -15.92 4.71
C LYS A 241 10.04 -16.94 4.60
N TYR A 242 10.07 -17.69 3.49
CA TYR A 242 11.15 -18.61 3.16
C TYR A 242 12.52 -17.90 3.11
N MET A 243 12.66 -16.82 2.35
CA MET A 243 13.91 -16.07 2.26
C MET A 243 14.38 -15.52 3.62
N VAL A 244 13.45 -15.05 4.46
CA VAL A 244 13.78 -14.63 5.84
C VAL A 244 14.26 -15.81 6.69
N ALA A 245 13.69 -17.00 6.52
CA ALA A 245 14.17 -18.21 7.19
C ALA A 245 15.59 -18.59 6.71
N GLU A 246 15.87 -18.51 5.42
CA GLU A 246 17.21 -18.75 4.84
C GLU A 246 18.27 -17.75 5.33
N THR A 247 17.89 -16.54 5.74
CA THR A 247 18.86 -15.63 6.37
C THR A 247 19.32 -16.07 7.77
N LYS A 248 18.64 -17.05 8.37
CA LYS A 248 19.10 -17.64 9.63
C LYS A 248 20.19 -18.69 9.39
N THR A 249 20.20 -19.32 8.22
CA THR A 249 21.18 -20.35 7.83
C THR A 249 22.41 -19.75 7.16
N ASN A 250 22.25 -18.67 6.38
CA ASN A 250 23.35 -18.02 5.66
C ASN A 250 23.59 -16.56 6.13
N PRO A 251 24.68 -16.28 6.89
CA PRO A 251 25.02 -14.94 7.37
C PRO A 251 25.31 -13.91 6.26
N ILE A 252 25.95 -14.35 5.15
CA ILE A 252 26.25 -13.49 4.00
C ILE A 252 24.95 -13.02 3.35
N LEU A 253 24.01 -13.94 3.15
CA LEU A 253 22.67 -13.63 2.64
C LEU A 253 21.94 -12.67 3.58
N LYS A 254 22.06 -12.83 4.90
CA LYS A 254 21.41 -11.94 5.89
C LYS A 254 21.85 -10.49 5.75
N GLN A 255 23.16 -10.24 5.64
CA GLN A 255 23.70 -8.89 5.50
C GLN A 255 23.25 -8.27 4.16
N HIS A 256 23.55 -8.94 3.04
CA HIS A 256 23.23 -8.42 1.71
C HIS A 256 21.72 -8.24 1.50
N MET A 257 20.89 -9.21 1.88
CA MET A 257 19.44 -9.13 1.69
C MET A 257 18.83 -7.95 2.47
N GLY A 258 19.30 -7.70 3.70
CA GLY A 258 18.84 -6.59 4.53
C GLY A 258 19.17 -5.23 3.94
N ASP A 259 20.43 -5.03 3.55
CA ASP A 259 20.93 -3.78 2.97
C ASP A 259 20.30 -3.49 1.61
N MET A 260 20.31 -4.47 0.70
CA MET A 260 19.72 -4.35 -0.63
C MET A 260 18.24 -4.00 -0.56
N ARG A 261 17.48 -4.63 0.34
CA ARG A 261 16.06 -4.31 0.58
C ARG A 261 15.87 -2.86 1.05
N ARG A 262 16.68 -2.39 2.00
CA ARG A 262 16.60 -1.01 2.50
C ARG A 262 16.91 0.00 1.40
N THR A 263 17.98 -0.26 0.64
CA THR A 263 18.39 0.60 -0.47
C THR A 263 17.31 0.71 -1.54
N ILE A 264 16.72 -0.41 -1.99
CA ILE A 264 15.63 -0.37 -2.97
C ILE A 264 14.46 0.49 -2.47
N LYS A 265 14.02 0.29 -1.22
CA LYS A 265 12.92 1.06 -0.64
C LYS A 265 13.24 2.56 -0.56
N LYS A 266 14.45 2.89 -0.11
CA LYS A 266 14.94 4.28 -0.04
C LYS A 266 14.93 4.91 -1.43
N CYS A 267 15.54 4.28 -2.43
CA CYS A 267 15.63 4.83 -3.78
C CYS A 267 14.27 5.01 -4.44
N VAL A 268 13.32 4.10 -4.21
CA VAL A 268 11.93 4.25 -4.71
C VAL A 268 11.25 5.46 -4.05
N GLY A 269 11.44 5.68 -2.76
CA GLY A 269 10.89 6.84 -2.04
C GLY A 269 11.60 8.17 -2.31
N GLN A 270 12.73 8.15 -3.02
CA GLN A 270 13.47 9.36 -3.41
C GLN A 270 13.12 9.86 -4.82
N LEU A 271 12.17 9.21 -5.49
CA LEU A 271 11.75 9.64 -6.83
C LEU A 271 10.97 10.95 -6.74
N VAL A 272 11.31 11.89 -7.61
CA VAL A 272 10.67 13.20 -7.70
C VAL A 272 9.82 13.25 -8.96
N ALA A 273 8.63 13.86 -8.88
CA ALA A 273 7.70 13.96 -10.02
C ALA A 273 8.27 14.80 -11.18
N ASP A 274 8.94 15.89 -10.87
CA ASP A 274 9.24 16.96 -11.83
C ASP A 274 10.69 16.95 -12.35
N ASP A 275 11.58 16.09 -11.83
CA ASP A 275 13.00 16.05 -12.20
C ASP A 275 13.47 14.66 -12.67
N LYS A 276 13.57 14.51 -14.00
CA LYS A 276 14.08 13.29 -14.64
C LYS A 276 15.57 13.04 -14.40
N VAL A 277 16.37 14.10 -14.21
CA VAL A 277 17.81 13.99 -14.01
C VAL A 277 18.10 13.51 -12.59
N ALA A 278 17.43 14.09 -11.59
CA ALA A 278 17.51 13.63 -10.20
C ALA A 278 17.14 12.15 -10.06
N ASN A 279 16.15 11.67 -10.83
CA ASN A 279 15.70 10.28 -10.80
C ASN A 279 16.70 9.27 -11.39
N ARG A 280 17.76 9.71 -12.10
CA ARG A 280 18.78 8.79 -12.64
C ARG A 280 19.58 8.10 -11.55
N THR A 281 19.96 8.84 -10.51
CA THR A 281 20.76 8.32 -9.39
C THR A 281 20.06 7.18 -8.65
N PRO A 282 18.81 7.33 -8.13
CA PRO A 282 18.11 6.23 -7.48
C PRO A 282 17.85 5.06 -8.44
N THR A 283 17.56 5.32 -9.72
CA THR A 283 17.37 4.27 -10.73
C THR A 283 18.64 3.43 -10.95
N ASN A 284 19.80 4.09 -11.06
CA ASN A 284 21.08 3.42 -11.22
C ASN A 284 21.46 2.64 -9.95
N GLN A 285 21.20 3.19 -8.75
CA GLN A 285 21.43 2.48 -7.50
C GLN A 285 20.59 1.19 -7.40
N ILE A 286 19.30 1.25 -7.74
CA ILE A 286 18.44 0.05 -7.80
C ILE A 286 18.99 -0.96 -8.81
N THR A 287 19.40 -0.50 -9.99
CA THR A 287 19.98 -1.36 -11.03
C THR A 287 21.26 -2.06 -10.53
N THR A 288 22.15 -1.32 -9.87
CA THR A 288 23.39 -1.87 -9.30
C THR A 288 23.08 -2.91 -8.22
N VAL A 289 22.15 -2.62 -7.32
CA VAL A 289 21.73 -3.57 -6.28
C VAL A 289 21.16 -4.85 -6.88
N LEU A 290 20.30 -4.75 -7.89
CA LEU A 290 19.73 -5.92 -8.56
C LEU A 290 20.80 -6.72 -9.34
N LYS A 291 21.79 -6.05 -9.94
CA LYS A 291 22.94 -6.72 -10.57
C LYS A 291 23.82 -7.44 -9.55
N GLN A 292 24.05 -6.85 -8.38
CA GLN A 292 24.75 -7.53 -7.29
C GLN A 292 23.97 -8.76 -6.78
N ALA A 293 22.64 -8.75 -6.84
CA ALA A 293 21.85 -9.92 -6.48
C ALA A 293 22.01 -11.08 -7.47
N LEU A 294 22.42 -10.82 -8.72
CA LEU A 294 22.72 -11.86 -9.71
C LEU A 294 24.03 -12.60 -9.40
N THR A 295 24.97 -11.96 -8.68
CA THR A 295 26.26 -12.61 -8.35
C THR A 295 26.12 -13.65 -7.25
N LEU A 296 25.02 -13.62 -6.49
CA LEU A 296 24.69 -14.59 -5.45
C LEU A 296 23.70 -15.62 -6.03
N SER A 297 24.23 -16.66 -6.66
CA SER A 297 23.46 -17.71 -7.33
C SER A 297 22.69 -18.63 -6.38
N GLU A 298 23.12 -18.72 -5.12
CA GLU A 298 22.50 -19.55 -4.08
C GLU A 298 21.86 -18.70 -2.97
N PRO A 299 20.65 -19.05 -2.48
CA PRO A 299 19.81 -20.17 -2.92
C PRO A 299 19.20 -19.93 -4.31
N SER A 300 18.99 -21.01 -5.07
CA SER A 300 18.32 -20.97 -6.37
C SER A 300 16.89 -21.51 -6.26
N VAL A 301 15.98 -20.97 -7.06
CA VAL A 301 14.57 -21.38 -7.12
C VAL A 301 14.11 -21.53 -8.56
N ASP A 302 13.07 -22.34 -8.76
CA ASP A 302 12.46 -22.53 -10.06
C ASP A 302 11.65 -21.29 -10.48
N ILE A 303 12.02 -20.69 -11.60
CA ILE A 303 11.41 -19.46 -12.11
C ILE A 303 9.94 -19.61 -12.47
N ARG A 304 9.52 -20.84 -12.85
CA ARG A 304 8.14 -21.13 -13.32
C ARG A 304 7.10 -20.82 -12.24
N GLN A 305 7.50 -20.89 -10.97
CA GLN A 305 6.64 -20.60 -9.82
C GLN A 305 6.35 -19.10 -9.65
N PHE A 306 7.11 -18.24 -10.34
CA PHE A 306 7.00 -16.78 -10.27
C PHE A 306 6.39 -16.15 -11.52
N LEU A 307 6.00 -16.97 -12.49
CA LEU A 307 5.27 -16.59 -13.70
C LEU A 307 3.81 -17.06 -13.57
N ALA A 308 2.87 -16.19 -13.91
CA ALA A 308 1.46 -16.57 -13.93
C ALA A 308 1.22 -17.60 -15.04
N PHE A 309 1.78 -17.33 -16.23
CA PHE A 309 1.70 -18.17 -17.42
C PHE A 309 3.10 -18.42 -17.99
N PRO A 310 3.81 -19.46 -17.53
CA PRO A 310 5.11 -19.79 -18.07
C PRO A 310 4.99 -20.17 -19.57
N PRO A 311 5.82 -19.61 -20.46
CA PRO A 311 5.84 -20.00 -21.86
C PRO A 311 6.13 -21.50 -22.03
N THR A 312 5.63 -22.10 -23.11
CA THR A 312 5.78 -23.54 -23.39
C THR A 312 7.23 -23.98 -23.33
N GLN A 313 8.16 -23.14 -23.84
CA GLN A 313 9.60 -23.37 -23.81
C GLN A 313 10.16 -23.61 -22.40
N LEU A 314 9.68 -22.86 -21.39
CA LEU A 314 10.09 -23.05 -20.00
C LEU A 314 9.36 -24.22 -19.35
N THR A 315 8.13 -24.51 -19.78
CA THR A 315 7.33 -25.60 -19.21
C THR A 315 7.93 -26.96 -19.57
N THR A 316 8.48 -27.10 -20.78
CA THR A 316 9.15 -28.33 -21.24
C THR A 316 10.63 -28.41 -20.88
N ALA A 317 11.22 -27.34 -20.33
CA ALA A 317 12.63 -27.31 -19.98
C ALA A 317 12.95 -28.16 -18.73
N PRO A 318 14.12 -28.80 -18.68
CA PRO A 318 14.57 -29.53 -17.49
C PRO A 318 14.83 -28.58 -16.32
N GLU A 319 14.67 -29.06 -15.07
CA GLU A 319 14.80 -28.23 -13.86
C GLU A 319 16.16 -27.54 -13.72
N SER A 320 17.23 -28.12 -14.27
CA SER A 320 18.56 -27.50 -14.27
C SER A 320 18.59 -26.17 -15.05
N GLN A 321 17.73 -26.02 -16.06
CA GLN A 321 17.62 -24.85 -16.92
C GLN A 321 16.49 -23.89 -16.51
N THR A 322 15.79 -24.17 -15.40
CA THR A 322 14.73 -23.28 -14.87
C THR A 322 15.11 -22.62 -13.54
N LYS A 323 16.32 -22.89 -13.03
CA LYS A 323 16.85 -22.29 -11.81
C LYS A 323 17.23 -20.83 -12.04
N ALA A 324 16.83 -19.98 -11.10
CA ALA A 324 17.17 -18.57 -11.06
C ALA A 324 17.61 -18.18 -9.63
N PRO A 325 18.46 -17.15 -9.47
CA PRO A 325 18.86 -16.65 -8.15
C PRO A 325 17.66 -16.19 -7.34
N ALA A 326 17.43 -16.81 -6.17
CA ALA A 326 16.27 -16.50 -5.33
C ALA A 326 16.33 -15.06 -4.78
N LEU A 327 17.54 -14.55 -4.52
CA LEU A 327 17.74 -13.19 -4.04
C LEU A 327 17.24 -12.15 -5.05
N LEU A 328 17.49 -12.34 -6.35
CA LEU A 328 16.98 -11.44 -7.40
C LEU A 328 15.45 -11.40 -7.37
N ILE A 329 14.80 -12.56 -7.41
CA ILE A 329 13.32 -12.67 -7.41
C ILE A 329 12.74 -12.04 -6.14
N TYR A 330 13.41 -12.26 -4.99
CA TYR A 330 13.03 -11.64 -3.73
C TYR A 330 13.10 -10.12 -3.81
N LEU A 331 14.19 -9.56 -4.35
CA LEU A 331 14.36 -8.12 -4.48
C LEU A 331 13.40 -7.51 -5.51
N LEU A 332 13.07 -8.20 -6.61
CA LEU A 332 12.03 -7.77 -7.56
C LEU A 332 10.64 -7.76 -6.90
N ASN A 333 10.36 -8.71 -6.01
CA ASN A 333 9.14 -8.73 -5.20
C ASN A 333 9.11 -7.58 -4.18
N ILE A 334 10.24 -7.27 -3.54
CA ILE A 334 10.38 -6.09 -2.66
C ILE A 334 10.22 -4.79 -3.44
N PHE A 335 10.86 -4.67 -4.60
CA PHE A 335 10.75 -3.54 -5.52
C PHE A 335 9.29 -3.31 -5.92
N SER A 336 8.61 -4.35 -6.40
CA SER A 336 7.18 -4.29 -6.73
C SER A 336 6.31 -3.87 -5.54
N LYS A 337 6.63 -4.34 -4.33
CA LYS A 337 5.93 -3.89 -3.10
C LYS A 337 6.20 -2.43 -2.77
N ALA A 338 7.42 -1.94 -2.99
CA ALA A 338 7.79 -0.56 -2.75
C ALA A 338 7.09 0.37 -3.74
N ILE A 339 7.05 0.02 -5.04
CA ILE A 339 6.29 0.75 -6.06
C ILE A 339 4.82 0.88 -5.67
N ILE A 340 4.16 -0.24 -5.35
CA ILE A 340 2.76 -0.24 -4.94
C ILE A 340 2.52 0.59 -3.68
N ALA A 341 3.40 0.48 -2.68
CA ALA A 341 3.28 1.27 -1.46
C ALA A 341 3.41 2.78 -1.74
N GLN A 342 4.34 3.17 -2.61
CA GLN A 342 4.55 4.56 -2.99
C GLN A 342 3.39 5.12 -3.82
N LEU A 343 2.84 4.31 -4.74
CA LEU A 343 1.64 4.68 -5.48
C LEU A 343 0.46 4.95 -4.54
N ILE A 344 0.26 4.09 -3.55
CA ILE A 344 -0.79 4.26 -2.55
C ILE A 344 -0.55 5.52 -1.70
N ALA A 345 0.68 5.73 -1.21
CA ALA A 345 0.98 6.80 -0.26
C ALA A 345 1.06 8.19 -0.91
N GLU A 346 1.70 8.31 -2.08
CA GLU A 346 1.95 9.61 -2.70
C GLU A 346 1.07 9.86 -3.92
N ALA A 347 0.93 8.87 -4.81
CA ALA A 347 0.11 9.05 -6.01
C ALA A 347 -1.39 9.03 -5.72
N GLY A 348 -1.81 8.51 -4.55
CA GLY A 348 -3.19 8.62 -4.08
C GLY A 348 -3.60 10.04 -3.76
N ILE A 349 -2.68 10.84 -3.21
CA ILE A 349 -2.89 12.26 -2.91
C ILE A 349 -2.59 13.12 -4.14
N THR A 350 -1.45 12.86 -4.79
CA THR A 350 -0.95 13.65 -5.92
C THR A 350 -0.62 12.74 -7.11
N PRO A 351 -1.60 12.47 -8.01
CA PRO A 351 -1.46 11.47 -9.08
C PRO A 351 -0.28 11.64 -10.02
N LYS A 352 0.29 12.85 -10.15
CA LYS A 352 1.51 13.09 -10.95
C LYS A 352 2.73 12.26 -10.51
N TYR A 353 2.82 11.89 -9.22
CA TYR A 353 3.92 11.06 -8.71
C TYR A 353 3.90 9.62 -9.26
N ALA A 354 2.79 9.18 -9.85
CA ALA A 354 2.72 7.88 -10.52
C ALA A 354 3.67 7.79 -11.74
N GLU A 355 3.95 8.91 -12.40
CA GLU A 355 4.73 8.95 -13.64
C GLU A 355 6.18 8.46 -13.46
N PRO A 356 7.02 9.02 -12.56
CA PRO A 356 8.38 8.52 -12.34
C PRO A 356 8.39 7.06 -11.86
N LEU A 357 7.42 6.64 -11.04
CA LEU A 357 7.29 5.25 -10.59
C LEU A 357 7.00 4.30 -11.76
N GLY A 358 6.13 4.71 -12.70
CA GLY A 358 5.85 3.96 -13.91
C GLY A 358 7.06 3.86 -14.85
N VAL A 359 7.86 4.94 -14.99
CA VAL A 359 9.12 4.90 -15.77
C VAL A 359 10.11 3.93 -15.16
N LEU A 360 10.37 4.04 -13.85
CA LEU A 360 11.29 3.17 -13.13
C LEU A 360 10.86 1.70 -13.25
N THR A 361 9.58 1.42 -13.06
CA THR A 361 9.02 0.06 -13.18
C THR A 361 9.25 -0.52 -14.58
N ALA A 362 8.87 0.22 -15.62
CA ALA A 362 9.04 -0.23 -17.00
C ALA A 362 10.53 -0.40 -17.37
N GLN A 363 11.41 0.44 -16.83
CA GLN A 363 12.86 0.34 -17.07
C GLN A 363 13.48 -0.89 -16.41
N ILE A 364 13.13 -1.20 -15.16
CA ILE A 364 13.67 -2.37 -14.45
C ILE A 364 13.16 -3.67 -15.07
N PHE A 365 11.86 -3.78 -15.33
CA PHE A 365 11.27 -5.02 -15.86
C PHE A 365 11.53 -5.26 -17.36
N SER A 366 12.09 -4.28 -18.08
CA SER A 366 12.52 -4.43 -19.48
C SER A 366 14.03 -4.58 -19.65
N MET A 367 14.80 -4.52 -18.57
CA MET A 367 16.26 -4.61 -18.66
C MET A 367 16.70 -6.05 -18.88
N ASP A 368 17.48 -6.29 -19.94
CA ASP A 368 17.91 -7.63 -20.35
C ASP A 368 18.59 -8.44 -19.23
N ALA A 369 19.35 -7.76 -18.37
CA ALA A 369 20.02 -8.38 -17.22
C ALA A 369 19.04 -9.01 -16.20
N PHE A 370 17.78 -8.60 -16.18
CA PHE A 370 16.75 -9.08 -15.26
C PHE A 370 15.66 -9.90 -15.96
N LEU A 371 15.78 -10.10 -17.28
CA LEU A 371 14.92 -11.01 -18.02
C LEU A 371 15.42 -12.44 -17.83
N TYR A 372 14.49 -13.37 -17.67
CA TYR A 372 14.82 -14.79 -17.68
C TYR A 372 14.59 -15.35 -19.08
N ASN A 373 15.64 -15.69 -19.82
CA ASN A 373 15.54 -16.14 -21.22
C ASN A 373 14.66 -15.22 -22.09
N GLY A 374 14.80 -13.89 -21.91
CA GLY A 374 13.99 -12.89 -22.62
C GLY A 374 12.55 -12.69 -22.09
N ILE A 375 12.17 -13.38 -21.01
CA ILE A 375 10.85 -13.28 -20.38
C ILE A 375 10.93 -12.33 -19.18
N SER A 376 10.02 -11.36 -19.14
CA SER A 376 9.92 -10.40 -18.04
C SER A 376 9.21 -11.01 -16.83
N LEU A 377 9.70 -10.70 -15.63
CA LEU A 377 9.10 -11.11 -14.35
C LEU A 377 8.04 -10.11 -13.84
N ILE A 378 7.41 -9.38 -14.77
CA ILE A 378 6.38 -8.36 -14.47
C ILE A 378 5.15 -8.95 -13.76
N ASP A 379 4.90 -10.26 -13.91
CA ASP A 379 3.83 -10.98 -13.22
C ASP A 379 3.91 -10.83 -11.69
N ILE A 380 5.11 -10.64 -11.14
CA ILE A 380 5.32 -10.37 -9.70
C ILE A 380 4.64 -9.07 -9.26
N LEU A 381 4.60 -8.06 -10.14
CA LEU A 381 3.91 -6.80 -9.92
C LEU A 381 2.40 -6.95 -10.15
N PHE A 382 2.00 -7.60 -11.25
CA PHE A 382 0.60 -7.82 -11.58
C PHE A 382 -0.15 -8.65 -10.54
N ALA A 383 0.49 -9.67 -9.97
CA ALA A 383 -0.06 -10.42 -8.83
C ALA A 383 -0.49 -9.49 -7.67
N LYS A 384 0.23 -8.38 -7.45
CA LYS A 384 -0.13 -7.39 -6.43
C LYS A 384 -1.29 -6.52 -6.88
N TYR A 385 -1.27 -6.04 -8.12
CA TYR A 385 -2.39 -5.25 -8.62
C TYR A 385 -3.70 -6.05 -8.64
N HIS A 386 -3.68 -7.30 -9.11
CA HIS A 386 -4.86 -8.17 -9.06
C HIS A 386 -5.41 -8.32 -7.65
N ALA A 387 -4.56 -8.34 -6.62
CA ALA A 387 -5.01 -8.45 -5.23
C ALA A 387 -5.46 -7.11 -4.62
N LEU A 388 -5.05 -5.97 -5.19
CA LEU A 388 -5.22 -4.64 -4.57
C LEU A 388 -6.18 -3.73 -5.31
N CYS A 389 -6.28 -3.84 -6.64
CA CYS A 389 -7.23 -3.10 -7.48
C CYS A 389 -7.84 -4.07 -8.52
N PRO A 390 -8.68 -5.03 -8.09
CA PRO A 390 -9.27 -6.05 -8.95
C PRO A 390 -10.21 -5.45 -10.02
N VAL A 391 -10.70 -4.24 -9.80
CA VAL A 391 -11.58 -3.48 -10.70
C VAL A 391 -10.94 -3.24 -12.07
N LEU A 392 -9.61 -3.14 -12.16
CA LEU A 392 -8.89 -3.04 -13.44
C LEU A 392 -9.07 -4.28 -14.33
N TRP A 393 -9.40 -5.43 -13.73
CA TRP A 393 -9.73 -6.69 -14.41
C TRP A 393 -11.21 -7.02 -14.37
N GLY A 394 -12.03 -6.11 -13.84
CA GLY A 394 -13.48 -6.23 -13.88
C GLY A 394 -14.06 -7.15 -12.85
N PHE A 395 -13.31 -7.40 -11.77
CA PHE A 395 -13.80 -8.04 -10.56
C PHE A 395 -14.17 -6.94 -9.57
N TYR A 396 -15.42 -6.95 -9.12
CA TYR A 396 -15.96 -5.97 -8.19
C TYR A 396 -17.07 -6.60 -7.32
N GLY A 397 -17.62 -5.87 -6.37
CA GLY A 397 -18.67 -6.41 -5.50
C GLY A 397 -19.28 -5.33 -4.64
N ASN A 398 -20.49 -5.54 -4.14
CA ASN A 398 -21.23 -4.50 -3.42
C ASN A 398 -20.41 -3.91 -2.25
N GLU A 399 -20.04 -2.63 -2.37
CA GLU A 399 -19.20 -1.90 -1.40
C GLU A 399 -19.82 -1.82 0.00
N GLN A 400 -21.13 -2.03 0.13
CA GLN A 400 -21.81 -2.05 1.43
C GLN A 400 -21.61 -3.38 2.17
N THR A 401 -21.29 -4.45 1.45
CA THR A 401 -21.13 -5.79 2.00
C THR A 401 -19.66 -6.09 2.33
N ALA A 402 -19.39 -6.84 3.40
CA ALA A 402 -18.02 -7.23 3.74
C ALA A 402 -17.37 -8.09 2.63
N SER A 403 -18.15 -8.97 2.00
CA SER A 403 -17.68 -9.79 0.87
C SER A 403 -17.31 -8.92 -0.33
N GLY A 404 -18.18 -7.98 -0.73
CA GLY A 404 -17.90 -7.07 -1.84
C GLY A 404 -16.68 -6.20 -1.59
N LYS A 405 -16.50 -5.67 -0.37
CA LYS A 405 -15.28 -4.95 0.04
C LYS A 405 -14.01 -5.77 -0.16
N ILE A 406 -14.04 -7.07 0.17
CA ILE A 406 -12.88 -7.96 -0.07
C ILE A 406 -12.64 -8.12 -1.58
N THR A 407 -13.70 -8.34 -2.36
CA THR A 407 -13.61 -8.51 -3.82
C THR A 407 -13.05 -7.29 -4.55
N ILE A 408 -13.30 -6.07 -4.07
CA ILE A 408 -12.75 -4.83 -4.67
C ILE A 408 -11.36 -4.46 -4.13
N GLY A 409 -10.77 -5.25 -3.24
CA GLY A 409 -9.44 -4.98 -2.68
C GLY A 409 -9.41 -3.94 -1.55
N TRP A 410 -10.53 -3.75 -0.84
CA TRP A 410 -10.62 -2.86 0.32
C TRP A 410 -9.73 -3.38 1.46
N TRP A 411 -8.89 -2.48 2.01
CA TRP A 411 -7.93 -2.86 3.05
C TRP A 411 -8.56 -2.95 4.44
N ARG A 412 -7.86 -3.66 5.32
CA ARG A 412 -8.10 -3.67 6.76
C ARG A 412 -6.91 -3.04 7.47
N ASP A 413 -7.16 -2.24 8.51
CA ASP A 413 -6.12 -1.50 9.25
C ASP A 413 -5.15 -2.42 9.99
N GLU A 414 -5.63 -3.58 10.45
CA GLU A 414 -4.81 -4.59 11.11
C GLU A 414 -4.44 -5.71 10.14
N ALA A 415 -3.20 -6.18 10.23
CA ALA A 415 -2.69 -7.29 9.42
C ALA A 415 -3.34 -8.63 9.83
N GLY A 416 -4.56 -8.88 9.38
CA GLY A 416 -5.31 -10.11 9.61
C GLY A 416 -6.75 -10.02 9.07
N ASN A 417 -7.41 -11.16 8.90
CA ASN A 417 -8.80 -11.21 8.39
C ASN A 417 -9.85 -10.61 9.35
N ASN A 418 -9.45 -10.23 10.57
CA ASN A 418 -10.34 -9.70 11.61
C ASN A 418 -10.22 -8.17 11.82
N GLY A 419 -9.33 -7.48 11.11
CA GLY A 419 -9.18 -6.02 11.26
C GLY A 419 -10.38 -5.24 10.70
N LYS A 420 -10.64 -4.04 11.23
CA LYS A 420 -11.65 -3.13 10.65
C LYS A 420 -11.23 -2.71 9.24
N PHE A 421 -12.20 -2.55 8.35
CA PHE A 421 -11.93 -1.98 7.03
C PHE A 421 -11.50 -0.51 7.16
N VAL A 422 -10.54 -0.10 6.33
CA VAL A 422 -10.10 1.30 6.23
C VAL A 422 -11.30 2.20 5.87
N SER A 423 -11.21 3.49 6.17
CA SER A 423 -12.25 4.45 5.79
C SER A 423 -12.49 4.47 4.27
N PRO A 424 -13.69 4.85 3.80
CA PRO A 424 -13.96 5.06 2.38
C PRO A 424 -12.95 5.98 1.72
N GLN A 425 -12.68 7.15 2.31
CA GLN A 425 -11.70 8.09 1.79
C GLN A 425 -10.31 7.47 1.59
N THR A 426 -9.80 6.73 2.58
CA THR A 426 -8.50 6.05 2.45
C THR A 426 -8.53 4.97 1.36
N HIS A 427 -9.67 4.31 1.15
CA HIS A 427 -9.82 3.39 0.02
C HIS A 427 -9.81 4.13 -1.32
N GLU A 428 -10.50 5.27 -1.43
CA GLU A 428 -10.54 6.10 -2.64
C GLU A 428 -9.14 6.58 -3.02
N GLU A 429 -8.39 7.18 -2.08
CA GLU A 429 -7.01 7.63 -2.29
C GLU A 429 -6.11 6.48 -2.78
N ARG A 430 -6.25 5.28 -2.19
CA ARG A 430 -5.53 4.09 -2.66
C ARG A 430 -5.88 3.74 -4.10
N MET A 431 -7.16 3.78 -4.46
CA MET A 431 -7.63 3.44 -5.80
C MET A 431 -7.18 4.47 -6.83
N ILE A 432 -7.13 5.75 -6.46
CA ILE A 432 -6.55 6.83 -7.28
C ILE A 432 -5.08 6.53 -7.59
N GLY A 433 -4.28 6.27 -6.56
CA GLY A 433 -2.85 6.01 -6.71
C GLY A 433 -2.55 4.76 -7.56
N LEU A 434 -3.32 3.69 -7.36
CA LEU A 434 -3.19 2.46 -8.15
C LEU A 434 -3.65 2.65 -9.60
N GLY A 435 -4.76 3.37 -9.85
CA GLY A 435 -5.23 3.69 -11.19
C GLY A 435 -4.22 4.52 -11.98
N ALA A 436 -3.73 5.62 -11.39
CA ALA A 436 -2.71 6.46 -11.99
C ALA A 436 -1.40 5.69 -12.23
N GLY A 437 -0.98 4.84 -11.28
CA GLY A 437 0.17 3.96 -11.40
C GLY A 437 0.05 2.96 -12.55
N PHE A 438 -1.11 2.32 -12.68
CA PHE A 438 -1.35 1.35 -13.75
C PHE A 438 -1.28 2.03 -15.13
N ALA A 439 -1.87 3.21 -15.28
CA ALA A 439 -1.74 4.00 -16.51
C ALA A 439 -0.29 4.39 -16.82
N ALA A 440 0.44 4.84 -15.80
CA ALA A 440 1.85 5.22 -15.94
C ALA A 440 2.76 4.04 -16.36
N ILE A 441 2.42 2.80 -15.96
CA ILE A 441 3.17 1.60 -16.34
C ILE A 441 2.77 1.12 -17.74
N SER A 442 1.48 1.06 -18.03
CA SER A 442 0.93 0.41 -19.23
C SER A 442 0.92 1.29 -20.48
N LEU A 443 1.01 2.62 -20.35
CA LEU A 443 1.07 3.55 -21.49
C LEU A 443 2.50 4.00 -21.82
N ARG A 444 3.47 3.08 -21.73
CA ARG A 444 4.88 3.38 -21.99
C ARG A 444 5.23 3.12 -23.45
N ASN A 445 5.88 4.09 -24.08
CA ASN A 445 6.31 3.95 -25.47
C ASN A 445 7.71 3.33 -25.55
N PHE A 446 7.80 2.12 -26.10
CA PHE A 446 9.05 1.40 -26.33
C PHE A 446 9.54 1.46 -27.79
N SER A 447 8.88 2.21 -28.69
CA SER A 447 9.24 2.25 -30.12
C SER A 447 10.65 2.79 -30.40
N LYS A 448 11.22 3.56 -29.46
CA LYS A 448 12.56 4.16 -29.56
C LYS A 448 13.65 3.34 -28.86
N THR A 449 13.34 2.15 -28.34
CA THR A 449 14.30 1.29 -27.64
C THR A 449 14.24 -0.13 -28.20
N PRO A 450 15.36 -0.85 -28.28
CA PRO A 450 15.36 -2.26 -28.69
C PRO A 450 14.71 -3.19 -27.64
N ARG A 451 14.41 -2.68 -26.44
CA ARG A 451 13.84 -3.47 -25.35
C ARG A 451 12.37 -3.79 -25.62
N ARG A 452 11.95 -4.99 -25.21
CA ARG A 452 10.55 -5.39 -25.24
C ARG A 452 9.76 -4.67 -24.15
N ASN A 453 8.57 -4.18 -24.49
CA ASN A 453 7.66 -3.61 -23.51
C ASN A 453 7.16 -4.71 -22.56
N PRO A 454 7.43 -4.63 -21.23
CA PRO A 454 6.99 -5.62 -20.26
C PRO A 454 5.49 -5.57 -20.02
N VAL A 455 4.84 -4.42 -20.25
CA VAL A 455 3.40 -4.24 -20.16
C VAL A 455 2.87 -3.62 -21.46
N PRO A 456 2.47 -4.43 -22.44
CA PRO A 456 1.89 -3.92 -23.67
C PRO A 456 0.69 -3.00 -23.40
N ASN A 457 0.53 -1.96 -24.23
CA ASN A 457 -0.53 -0.97 -24.08
C ASN A 457 -1.94 -1.57 -24.17
N THR A 458 -2.08 -2.78 -24.70
CA THR A 458 -3.34 -3.54 -24.72
C THR A 458 -3.89 -3.81 -23.32
N HIS A 459 -3.05 -3.90 -22.29
CA HIS A 459 -3.49 -4.02 -20.89
C HIS A 459 -4.26 -2.78 -20.43
N PHE A 460 -3.79 -1.58 -20.82
CA PHE A 460 -4.50 -0.33 -20.53
C PHE A 460 -5.88 -0.33 -21.19
N TRP A 461 -5.91 -0.61 -22.49
CA TRP A 461 -7.15 -0.64 -23.26
C TRP A 461 -8.16 -1.62 -22.66
N ARG A 462 -7.70 -2.84 -22.33
CA ARG A 462 -8.54 -3.87 -21.70
C ARG A 462 -9.09 -3.38 -20.36
N ALA A 463 -8.29 -2.75 -19.52
CA ALA A 463 -8.74 -2.26 -18.22
C ALA A 463 -9.83 -1.18 -18.35
N VAL A 464 -9.63 -0.20 -19.23
CA VAL A 464 -10.65 0.84 -19.49
C VAL A 464 -11.92 0.23 -20.07
N ALA A 465 -11.80 -0.62 -21.11
CA ALA A 465 -12.93 -1.32 -21.74
C ALA A 465 -13.72 -2.15 -20.72
N THR A 466 -13.03 -2.81 -19.81
CA THR A 466 -13.61 -3.63 -18.75
C THR A 466 -14.46 -2.81 -17.78
N ILE A 467 -14.03 -1.59 -17.45
CA ILE A 467 -14.75 -0.67 -16.56
C ILE A 467 -15.96 -0.03 -17.27
N VAL A 468 -15.77 0.49 -18.48
CA VAL A 468 -16.83 1.23 -19.20
C VAL A 468 -17.95 0.34 -19.75
N ASN A 469 -17.71 -0.97 -19.80
CA ASN A 469 -18.70 -1.97 -20.19
C ASN A 469 -19.39 -2.64 -18.98
N THR A 470 -19.15 -2.17 -17.75
CA THR A 470 -19.89 -2.62 -16.57
C THR A 470 -21.37 -2.20 -16.70
N PRO A 471 -22.34 -3.11 -16.44
CA PRO A 471 -23.76 -2.77 -16.46
C PRO A 471 -24.09 -1.60 -15.52
N ALA A 472 -24.96 -0.68 -15.95
CA ALA A 472 -25.25 0.56 -15.23
C ALA A 472 -25.70 0.34 -13.76
N GLN A 473 -26.42 -0.75 -13.50
CA GLN A 473 -26.88 -1.12 -12.15
C GLN A 473 -25.74 -1.59 -11.23
N GLU A 474 -24.68 -2.13 -11.81
CA GLU A 474 -23.52 -2.71 -11.11
C GLU A 474 -22.36 -1.72 -10.97
N VAL A 475 -22.42 -0.55 -11.64
CA VAL A 475 -21.41 0.51 -11.49
C VAL A 475 -21.35 0.96 -10.02
N GLN A 476 -20.15 1.31 -9.55
CA GLN A 476 -19.88 1.74 -8.17
C GLN A 476 -18.93 2.92 -8.18
N ASP A 477 -18.79 3.61 -7.04
CA ASP A 477 -17.93 4.79 -6.93
C ASP A 477 -16.46 4.43 -7.21
N THR A 478 -16.02 3.24 -6.78
CA THR A 478 -14.68 2.72 -7.09
C THR A 478 -14.40 2.68 -8.60
N HIS A 479 -15.38 2.35 -9.44
CA HIS A 479 -15.20 2.34 -10.90
C HIS A 479 -14.88 3.73 -11.44
N PHE A 480 -15.64 4.75 -11.02
CA PHE A 480 -15.43 6.12 -11.45
C PHE A 480 -14.09 6.67 -10.96
N ILE A 481 -13.70 6.35 -9.73
CA ILE A 481 -12.44 6.81 -9.13
C ILE A 481 -11.24 6.23 -9.88
N VAL A 482 -11.23 4.91 -10.10
CA VAL A 482 -10.17 4.24 -10.87
C VAL A 482 -10.14 4.76 -12.32
N LEU A 483 -11.30 4.95 -12.94
CA LEU A 483 -11.40 5.48 -14.30
C LEU A 483 -10.86 6.92 -14.41
N SER A 484 -11.24 7.80 -13.48
CA SER A 484 -10.73 9.17 -13.45
C SER A 484 -9.20 9.18 -13.31
N ALA A 485 -8.65 8.38 -12.40
CA ALA A 485 -7.22 8.27 -12.17
C ALA A 485 -6.45 7.70 -13.38
N LEU A 486 -7.02 6.72 -14.09
CA LEU A 486 -6.44 6.17 -15.33
C LEU A 486 -6.33 7.24 -16.43
N LEU A 487 -7.31 8.12 -16.54
CA LEU A 487 -7.45 9.03 -17.69
C LEU A 487 -6.80 10.41 -17.48
N ARG A 488 -6.83 10.95 -16.24
CA ARG A 488 -6.48 12.35 -15.93
C ARG A 488 -5.17 12.86 -16.55
N HIS A 489 -4.13 12.04 -16.54
CA HIS A 489 -2.79 12.40 -17.08
C HIS A 489 -2.37 11.51 -18.26
N SER A 490 -3.32 10.83 -18.89
CA SER A 490 -3.07 9.81 -19.91
C SER A 490 -3.61 10.18 -21.29
N ALA A 491 -4.53 11.15 -21.38
CA ALA A 491 -5.19 11.50 -22.64
C ALA A 491 -4.22 11.73 -23.84
N PRO A 492 -3.12 12.49 -23.72
CA PRO A 492 -2.18 12.65 -24.84
C PRO A 492 -1.54 11.34 -25.28
N ARG A 493 -1.26 10.43 -24.35
CA ARG A 493 -0.68 9.10 -24.66
C ARG A 493 -1.72 8.20 -25.32
N ILE A 494 -2.98 8.25 -24.87
CA ILE A 494 -4.08 7.46 -25.43
C ILE A 494 -4.29 7.86 -26.90
N VAL A 495 -4.41 9.16 -27.18
CA VAL A 495 -4.53 9.66 -28.56
C VAL A 495 -3.25 9.36 -29.35
N GLY A 496 -2.07 9.50 -28.74
CA GLY A 496 -0.81 9.20 -29.41
C GLY A 496 -0.62 7.73 -29.82
N PHE A 497 -1.20 6.77 -29.09
CA PHE A 497 -1.10 5.34 -29.42
C PHE A 497 -2.22 4.84 -30.34
N TRP A 498 -3.44 5.38 -30.20
CA TRP A 498 -4.62 4.84 -30.87
C TRP A 498 -5.37 5.84 -31.78
N GLY A 499 -4.91 7.09 -31.89
CA GLY A 499 -5.53 8.11 -32.74
C GLY A 499 -7.02 8.28 -32.46
N ASP A 500 -7.83 8.18 -33.51
CA ASP A 500 -9.29 8.33 -33.46
C ASP A 500 -9.96 7.28 -32.55
N ALA A 501 -9.45 6.05 -32.54
CA ALA A 501 -9.94 5.02 -31.63
C ALA A 501 -9.67 5.40 -30.16
N GLY A 502 -8.56 6.11 -29.90
CA GLY A 502 -8.26 6.68 -28.59
C GLY A 502 -9.24 7.79 -28.19
N LEU A 503 -9.62 8.66 -29.14
CA LEU A 503 -10.65 9.68 -28.91
C LEU A 503 -12.03 9.06 -28.64
N ALA A 504 -12.41 8.04 -29.41
CA ALA A 504 -13.65 7.30 -29.20
C ALA A 504 -13.67 6.63 -27.81
N LEU A 505 -12.55 6.05 -27.36
CA LEU A 505 -12.41 5.50 -26.02
C LEU A 505 -12.61 6.58 -24.95
N LEU A 506 -11.99 7.76 -25.11
CA LEU A 506 -12.13 8.87 -24.17
C LEU A 506 -13.58 9.37 -24.10
N ARG A 507 -14.25 9.53 -25.24
CA ARG A 507 -15.67 9.93 -25.31
C ARG A 507 -16.56 8.90 -24.63
N ARG A 508 -16.37 7.60 -24.92
CA ARG A 508 -17.09 6.50 -24.28
C ARG A 508 -16.92 6.53 -22.76
N ALA A 509 -15.70 6.74 -22.28
CA ALA A 509 -15.37 6.69 -20.86
C ALA A 509 -15.82 7.94 -20.07
N ILE A 510 -15.76 9.13 -20.67
CA ILE A 510 -15.98 10.41 -19.96
C ILE A 510 -17.39 10.95 -20.16
N VAL A 511 -18.01 10.68 -21.31
CA VAL A 511 -19.33 11.24 -21.67
C VAL A 511 -20.41 10.16 -21.54
N GLU A 512 -20.27 9.08 -22.31
CA GLU A 512 -21.35 8.10 -22.42
C GLU A 512 -21.48 7.22 -21.18
N PHE A 513 -20.37 6.79 -20.58
CA PHE A 513 -20.38 5.91 -19.42
C PHE A 513 -21.01 6.56 -18.19
N PRO A 514 -20.64 7.80 -17.76
CA PRO A 514 -21.36 8.50 -16.69
C PRO A 514 -22.84 8.72 -17.03
N ALA A 515 -23.17 9.12 -18.25
CA ALA A 515 -24.55 9.35 -18.68
C ALA A 515 -25.42 8.08 -18.61
N ALA A 516 -24.86 6.93 -18.98
CA ALA A 516 -25.56 5.63 -18.95
C ALA A 516 -25.98 5.18 -17.54
N THR A 517 -25.39 5.73 -16.48
CA THR A 517 -25.77 5.42 -15.09
C THR A 517 -27.00 6.18 -14.58
N GLY A 518 -27.58 7.07 -15.39
CA GLY A 518 -28.80 7.83 -15.10
C GLY A 518 -28.57 9.04 -14.19
N GLU A 519 -29.41 10.06 -14.31
CA GLU A 519 -29.27 11.34 -13.57
C GLU A 519 -29.48 11.23 -12.05
N GLY A 520 -30.08 10.13 -11.56
CA GLY A 520 -30.35 9.90 -10.13
C GLY A 520 -29.11 9.61 -9.29
N ARG A 521 -27.97 9.25 -9.91
CA ARG A 521 -26.73 8.91 -9.22
C ARG A 521 -25.73 10.07 -9.25
N LYS A 522 -26.09 11.19 -8.60
CA LYS A 522 -25.24 12.37 -8.44
C LYS A 522 -24.22 12.16 -7.31
N GLY A 523 -23.25 11.29 -7.54
CA GLY A 523 -22.14 11.02 -6.61
C GLY A 523 -20.91 11.86 -6.91
N ALA A 524 -20.12 12.21 -5.89
CA ALA A 524 -18.87 12.94 -6.04
C ALA A 524 -17.88 12.20 -6.96
N ALA A 525 -17.81 10.86 -6.85
CA ALA A 525 -16.97 10.00 -7.70
C ALA A 525 -17.28 10.17 -9.19
N ARG A 526 -18.57 10.19 -9.58
CA ARG A 526 -19.00 10.41 -10.96
C ARG A 526 -18.57 11.79 -11.47
N ALA A 527 -18.76 12.84 -10.66
CA ALA A 527 -18.37 14.19 -11.01
C ALA A 527 -16.85 14.29 -11.32
N THR A 528 -16.00 13.50 -10.64
CA THR A 528 -14.56 13.49 -10.95
C THR A 528 -14.21 13.00 -12.35
N VAL A 529 -15.08 12.20 -12.99
CA VAL A 529 -14.90 11.77 -14.39
C VAL A 529 -15.45 12.82 -15.33
N GLU A 530 -16.64 13.37 -15.05
CA GLU A 530 -17.30 14.37 -15.90
C GLU A 530 -16.45 15.66 -16.02
N ILE A 531 -15.82 16.10 -14.92
CA ILE A 531 -14.90 17.26 -14.92
C ILE A 531 -13.70 17.06 -15.86
N LEU A 532 -13.28 15.82 -16.14
CA LEU A 532 -12.17 15.57 -17.07
C LEU A 532 -12.44 16.09 -18.47
N ARG A 533 -13.72 16.20 -18.86
CA ARG A 533 -14.11 16.82 -20.14
C ARG A 533 -13.59 18.25 -20.22
N GLU A 534 -13.90 19.07 -19.23
CA GLU A 534 -13.46 20.47 -19.16
C GLU A 534 -11.94 20.58 -19.04
N VAL A 535 -11.32 19.72 -18.23
CA VAL A 535 -9.87 19.66 -18.06
C VAL A 535 -9.18 19.38 -19.40
N PHE A 536 -9.69 18.43 -20.20
CA PHE A 536 -9.09 18.07 -21.47
C PHE A 536 -9.28 19.13 -22.55
N VAL A 537 -10.43 19.81 -22.56
CA VAL A 537 -10.64 20.97 -23.43
C VAL A 537 -9.67 22.09 -23.06
N ARG A 538 -9.61 22.48 -21.79
CA ARG A 538 -8.83 23.62 -21.30
C ARG A 538 -7.32 23.39 -21.36
N GLU A 539 -6.85 22.21 -20.94
CA GLU A 539 -5.42 21.96 -20.72
C GLU A 539 -4.75 21.20 -21.88
N ARG A 540 -5.54 20.48 -22.69
CA ARG A 540 -5.02 19.58 -23.73
C ARG A 540 -5.56 19.86 -25.12
N CYS A 541 -6.50 20.80 -25.27
CA CYS A 541 -7.19 21.10 -26.53
C CYS A 541 -7.84 19.86 -27.15
N ILE A 542 -8.31 18.92 -26.32
CA ILE A 542 -9.02 17.72 -26.77
C ILE A 542 -10.52 17.95 -26.54
N LEU A 543 -11.29 17.96 -27.62
CA LEU A 543 -12.75 18.08 -27.58
C LEU A 543 -13.38 16.67 -27.58
N LEU A 544 -14.23 16.40 -26.58
CA LEU A 544 -14.94 15.12 -26.39
C LEU A 544 -16.46 15.26 -26.49
#